data_AF-A0A0C3RBX1-F1
#
_entry.id   AF-A0A0C3RBX1-F1
#
_cell.length_a   1.000
_cell.length_b   1.000
_cell.length_c   1.000
_cell.angle_alpha   90.00
_cell.angle_beta   90.00
_cell.angle_gamma   90.00
#
_symmetry.space_group_name_H-M   'P 1'
#
loop_
_entity.id
_entity.type
_entity.pdbx_description
1 polymer ?
#
loop_
_entity_poly.entity_id
_entity_poly.type
_entity_poly.pdbx_seq_one_letter_code
_entity_poly.pdbx_strand_id
1 'polypeptide(L)'
;MNFEYNILNLLAVVKTGTTLKASYTYLADGTKLRVADASGNGFYYSGSLTHVKNSAGIQLEGATTASGRVLVGTGSRTGNDIRYFLTDHLGSVRAIVDQSGTVK
;
A
#
# COMPACT_ATOMS: atom_id res chain seq x y z
N MET A 1 -19.41 7.27 -10.72
CA MET A 1 -18.07 6.65 -10.68
C MET A 1 -18.17 5.34 -11.42
N ASN A 2 -17.13 4.94 -12.15
CA ASN A 2 -17.11 3.71 -12.94
C ASN A 2 -15.99 2.80 -12.45
N PHE A 3 -16.31 1.53 -12.24
CA PHE A 3 -15.39 0.48 -11.78
C PHE A 3 -15.33 -0.59 -12.85
N GLU A 4 -14.14 -0.83 -13.39
CA GLU A 4 -13.89 -1.83 -14.42
C GLU A 4 -13.03 -2.94 -13.82
N TYR A 5 -13.34 -4.19 -14.18
CA TYR A 5 -12.72 -5.38 -13.63
C TYR A 5 -11.99 -6.15 -14.72
N ASN A 6 -10.90 -6.83 -14.36
CA ASN A 6 -10.16 -7.69 -15.28
C ASN A 6 -10.81 -9.08 -15.41
N ILE A 7 -10.21 -9.96 -16.20
CA ILE A 7 -10.69 -11.33 -16.44
C ILE A 7 -10.71 -12.22 -15.18
N LEU A 8 -9.98 -11.84 -14.13
CA LEU A 8 -9.98 -12.52 -12.82
C LEU A 8 -11.04 -11.93 -11.88
N ASN A 9 -11.90 -11.04 -12.39
CA ASN A 9 -12.87 -10.28 -11.61
C ASN A 9 -12.23 -9.41 -10.52
N LEU A 10 -10.99 -8.95 -10.74
CA LEU A 10 -10.29 -8.02 -9.85
C LEU A 10 -10.43 -6.59 -10.38
N LEU A 11 -10.62 -5.63 -9.46
CA LEU A 11 -10.76 -4.22 -9.81
C LEU A 11 -9.54 -3.75 -10.62
N ALA A 12 -9.73 -3.39 -11.88
CA ALA A 12 -8.64 -3.01 -12.78
C ALA A 12 -8.53 -1.49 -12.91
N VAL A 13 -9.65 -0.79 -13.02
CA VAL A 13 -9.68 0.65 -13.28
C VAL A 13 -10.82 1.34 -12.54
N VAL A 14 -10.54 2.50 -11.97
CA VAL A 14 -11.52 3.41 -11.37
C VAL A 14 -11.51 4.73 -12.10
N LYS A 15 -12.68 5.20 -12.54
CA LYS A 15 -12.87 6.47 -13.23
C LYS A 15 -13.95 7.34 -12.58
N THR A 16 -13.75 8.65 -12.65
CA THR A 16 -14.82 9.65 -12.43
C THR A 16 -15.16 10.26 -13.78
N GLY A 17 -16.31 9.89 -14.35
CA GLY A 17 -16.58 10.16 -15.77
C GLY A 17 -15.60 9.41 -16.65
N THR A 18 -14.87 10.13 -17.49
CA THR A 18 -13.78 9.59 -18.33
C THR A 18 -12.40 9.69 -17.66
N THR A 19 -12.29 10.44 -16.56
CA THR A 19 -11.01 10.69 -15.89
C THR A 19 -10.57 9.49 -15.06
N LEU A 20 -9.42 8.92 -15.40
CA LEU A 20 -8.75 7.87 -14.62
C LEU A 20 -8.38 8.38 -13.22
N LYS A 21 -8.78 7.64 -12.19
CA LYS A 21 -8.41 7.89 -10.79
C LYS A 21 -7.40 6.88 -10.27
N ALA A 22 -7.55 5.62 -10.65
CA ALA A 22 -6.60 4.57 -10.29
C ALA A 22 -6.64 3.43 -11.31
N SER A 23 -5.48 2.88 -11.59
CA SER A 23 -5.27 1.63 -12.32
C SER A 23 -4.58 0.63 -11.41
N TYR A 24 -4.99 -0.63 -11.49
CA TYR A 24 -4.47 -1.72 -10.66
C TYR A 24 -3.93 -2.83 -11.55
N THR A 25 -2.84 -3.46 -11.11
CA THR A 25 -2.30 -4.67 -11.75
C THR A 25 -2.09 -5.75 -10.72
N TYR A 26 -2.14 -7.00 -11.19
CA TYR A 26 -2.14 -8.19 -10.36
C TYR A 26 -1.28 -9.28 -11.01
N LEU A 27 -0.73 -10.16 -10.19
CA LEU A 27 -0.23 -11.47 -10.62
C LEU A 27 -1.41 -12.39 -10.96
N ALA A 28 -1.11 -13.51 -11.60
CA ALA A 28 -2.11 -14.51 -11.98
C ALA A 28 -2.81 -15.16 -10.77
N ASP A 29 -2.18 -15.15 -9.60
CA ASP A 29 -2.75 -15.61 -8.32
C ASP A 29 -3.64 -14.55 -7.63
N GLY A 30 -3.81 -13.37 -8.25
CA GLY A 30 -4.58 -12.26 -7.71
C GLY A 30 -3.82 -11.35 -6.74
N THR A 31 -2.53 -11.61 -6.49
CA THR A 31 -1.69 -10.72 -5.69
C THR A 31 -1.57 -9.36 -6.36
N LYS A 32 -1.92 -8.29 -5.64
CA LYS A 32 -1.84 -6.91 -6.15
C LYS A 32 -0.38 -6.50 -6.32
N LEU A 33 -0.02 -6.03 -7.51
CA LEU A 33 1.31 -5.53 -7.85
C LEU A 33 1.40 -4.01 -7.85
N ARG A 34 0.31 -3.33 -8.20
CA ARG A 34 0.31 -1.86 -8.33
C ARG A 34 -1.05 -1.26 -8.08
N VAL A 35 -1.05 -0.04 -7.57
CA VAL A 35 -2.11 0.95 -7.75
C VAL A 35 -1.48 2.27 -8.18
N ALA A 36 -1.92 2.85 -9.29
CA ALA A 36 -1.35 4.09 -9.78
C ALA A 36 -2.33 4.99 -10.53
N ASP A 37 -2.10 6.30 -10.46
CA ASP A 37 -2.79 7.31 -11.26
C ASP A 37 -2.37 7.26 -12.74
N ALA A 38 -2.88 8.20 -13.55
CA ALA A 38 -2.57 8.30 -14.99
C ALA A 38 -1.09 8.61 -15.28
N SER A 39 -0.39 9.26 -14.36
CA SER A 39 1.06 9.53 -14.43
C SER A 39 1.89 8.35 -13.91
N GLY A 40 1.22 7.28 -13.49
CA GLY A 40 1.83 6.12 -12.87
C GLY A 40 2.32 6.38 -11.45
N ASN A 41 1.93 7.47 -10.79
CA ASN A 41 2.27 7.71 -9.39
C ASN A 41 1.36 6.88 -8.49
N GLY A 42 1.88 6.35 -7.39
CA GLY A 42 1.12 5.50 -6.49
C GLY A 42 2.00 4.48 -5.78
N PHE A 43 1.47 3.29 -5.55
CA PHE A 43 2.12 2.23 -4.79
C PHE A 43 2.40 0.99 -5.62
N TYR A 44 3.59 0.44 -5.44
CA TYR A 44 4.10 -0.75 -6.10
C TYR A 44 4.49 -1.77 -5.02
N TYR A 45 4.07 -3.02 -5.19
CA TYR A 45 4.19 -4.05 -4.17
C TYR A 45 5.16 -5.14 -4.62
N SER A 46 6.04 -5.56 -3.72
CA SER A 46 6.93 -6.70 -3.89
C SER A 46 6.90 -7.54 -2.61
N GLY A 47 6.04 -8.55 -2.60
CA GLY A 47 5.70 -9.28 -1.38
C GLY A 47 5.20 -8.33 -0.29
N SER A 48 5.83 -8.37 0.88
CA SER A 48 5.53 -7.49 2.01
C SER A 48 6.01 -6.04 1.85
N LEU A 49 6.81 -5.73 0.82
CA LEU A 49 7.40 -4.41 0.62
C LEU A 49 6.47 -3.50 -0.19
N THR A 50 6.28 -2.29 0.31
CA THR A 50 5.57 -1.22 -0.37
C THR A 50 6.57 -0.19 -0.87
N HIS A 51 6.50 0.15 -2.14
CA HIS A 51 7.26 1.23 -2.76
C HIS A 51 6.30 2.33 -3.18
N VAL A 52 6.69 3.58 -2.95
CA VAL A 52 5.99 4.75 -3.48
C VAL A 52 6.66 5.18 -4.78
N LYS A 53 5.87 5.41 -5.82
CA LYS A 53 6.29 6.07 -7.05
C LYS A 53 5.72 7.48 -7.10
N ASN A 54 6.59 8.45 -7.31
CA ASN A 54 6.24 9.84 -7.55
C ASN A 54 7.17 10.43 -8.64
N SER A 55 7.16 11.75 -8.81
CA SER A 55 8.01 12.46 -9.79
C SER A 55 9.52 12.31 -9.54
N ALA A 56 9.94 12.01 -8.31
CA ALA A 56 11.33 11.76 -7.95
C ALA A 56 11.78 10.31 -8.22
N GLY A 57 10.87 9.43 -8.66
CA GLY A 57 11.15 8.02 -8.96
C GLY A 57 10.44 7.06 -8.01
N ILE A 58 11.00 5.84 -7.89
CA ILE A 58 10.48 4.78 -7.02
C ILE A 58 11.36 4.69 -5.78
N GLN A 59 10.75 4.74 -4.61
CA GLN A 59 11.43 4.64 -3.31
C GLN A 59 10.72 3.62 -2.42
N LEU A 60 11.49 2.93 -1.57
CA LEU A 60 10.92 2.06 -0.54
C LEU A 60 10.19 2.94 0.49
N GLU A 61 8.92 2.64 0.73
CA GLU A 61 8.11 3.31 1.76
C GLU A 61 8.14 2.52 3.07
N GLY A 62 8.11 1.19 2.98
CA GLY A 62 8.17 0.34 4.15
C GLY A 62 7.83 -1.12 3.86
N ALA A 63 7.69 -1.89 4.93
CA ALA A 63 7.30 -3.29 4.91
C ALA A 63 6.11 -3.52 5.83
N THR A 64 5.22 -4.41 5.43
CA THR A 64 4.12 -4.91 6.26
C THR A 64 4.51 -6.25 6.88
N THR A 65 4.24 -6.40 8.18
CA THR A 65 4.44 -7.65 8.92
C THR A 65 3.09 -8.18 9.40
N ALA A 66 3.08 -9.39 9.97
CA ALA A 66 1.88 -9.96 10.56
C ALA A 66 1.30 -9.11 11.71
N SER A 67 2.13 -8.29 12.37
CA SER A 67 1.76 -7.53 13.57
C SER A 67 1.85 -6.02 13.38
N GLY A 68 2.01 -5.52 12.15
CA GLY A 68 2.15 -4.09 11.93
C GLY A 68 2.97 -3.71 10.70
N ARG A 69 3.71 -2.60 10.82
CA ARG A 69 4.51 -2.04 9.73
C ARG A 69 5.85 -1.49 10.23
N VAL A 70 6.83 -1.54 9.34
CA VAL A 70 8.12 -0.86 9.47
C VAL A 70 8.24 0.13 8.32
N LEU A 71 8.27 1.42 8.64
CA LEU A 71 8.32 2.50 7.67
C LEU A 71 9.73 3.07 7.57
N VAL A 72 10.15 3.35 6.34
CA VAL A 72 11.43 4.00 6.06
C VAL A 72 11.34 5.46 6.53
N GLY A 73 12.30 5.87 7.37
CA GLY A 73 12.41 7.26 7.79
C GLY A 73 12.88 8.15 6.65
N THR A 74 12.38 9.38 6.56
CA THR A 74 12.82 10.38 5.57
C THR A 74 14.34 10.53 5.63
N GLY A 75 15.03 10.23 4.52
CA GLY A 75 16.49 10.34 4.42
C GLY A 75 17.31 9.17 4.99
N SER A 76 16.67 8.10 5.46
CA SER A 76 17.34 6.87 5.94
C SER A 76 16.90 5.67 5.12
N ARG A 77 17.77 4.68 4.88
CA ARG A 77 17.37 3.37 4.32
C ARG A 77 16.95 2.36 5.40
N THR A 78 17.03 2.78 6.67
CA THR A 78 16.64 2.00 7.85
C THR A 78 15.23 2.40 8.28
N GLY A 79 14.44 1.41 8.70
CA GLY A 79 13.10 1.65 9.22
C GLY A 79 13.16 2.40 10.55
N ASN A 80 12.67 3.64 10.57
CA ASN A 80 12.72 4.51 11.75
C ASN A 80 11.34 4.74 12.38
N ASP A 81 10.26 4.27 11.74
CA ASP A 81 8.90 4.33 12.28
C ASP A 81 8.31 2.92 12.29
N ILE A 82 8.40 2.28 13.47
CA ILE A 82 7.81 0.97 13.75
C ILE A 82 6.41 1.20 14.32
N ARG A 83 5.42 0.53 13.71
CA ARG A 83 4.01 0.62 14.08
C ARG A 83 3.48 -0.78 14.34
N TYR A 84 3.24 -1.12 15.60
CA TYR A 84 2.56 -2.35 15.98
C TYR A 84 1.05 -2.15 15.95
N PHE A 85 0.32 -3.12 15.40
CA PHE A 85 -1.12 -3.09 15.31
C PHE A 85 -1.74 -3.91 16.44
N LEU A 86 -2.57 -3.27 17.26
CA LEU A 86 -3.47 -3.96 18.17
C LEU A 86 -4.77 -4.23 17.44
N THR A 87 -5.05 -5.49 17.15
CA THR A 87 -6.24 -5.89 16.40
C THR A 87 -7.30 -6.48 17.32
N ASP A 88 -8.57 -6.29 16.97
CA ASP A 88 -9.65 -7.06 17.58
C ASP A 88 -9.70 -8.50 17.06
N HIS A 89 -10.68 -9.27 17.55
CA HIS A 89 -10.90 -10.66 17.18
C HIS A 89 -11.24 -10.89 15.70
N LEU A 90 -11.59 -9.84 14.94
CA LEU A 90 -11.84 -9.90 13.50
C LEU A 90 -10.63 -9.43 12.67
N GLY A 91 -9.52 -9.07 13.32
CA GLY A 91 -8.32 -8.56 12.66
C GLY A 91 -8.36 -7.07 12.33
N SER A 92 -9.38 -6.33 12.77
CA SER A 92 -9.44 -4.89 12.56
C SER A 92 -8.49 -4.18 13.52
N VAL A 93 -7.65 -3.28 13.01
CA VAL A 93 -6.74 -2.47 13.85
C VAL A 93 -7.56 -1.51 14.71
N ARG A 94 -7.36 -1.57 16.03
CA ARG A 94 -8.00 -0.72 17.05
C ARG A 94 -7.07 0.32 17.65
N ALA A 95 -5.78 0.04 17.67
CA ALA A 95 -4.75 1.00 18.06
C ALA A 95 -3.45 0.72 17.30
N ILE A 96 -2.63 1.76 17.14
CA ILE A 96 -1.26 1.64 16.65
C ILE A 96 -0.33 2.03 17.80
N VAL A 97 0.63 1.17 18.10
CA VAL A 97 1.61 1.39 19.17
C VAL A 97 3.00 1.51 18.54
N ASP A 98 3.79 2.48 18.97
CA ASP A 98 5.15 2.65 18.49
C ASP A 98 6.18 1.78 19.24
N GLN A 99 7.45 1.89 18.86
CA GLN A 99 8.55 1.14 19.49
C GLN A 99 8.77 1.40 20.97
N SER A 100 8.22 2.49 21.52
CA SER A 100 8.29 2.84 22.95
C SER A 100 7.12 2.31 23.77
N GLY A 101 6.14 1.66 23.13
CA GLY A 101 4.90 1.25 23.78
C GLY A 101 3.86 2.37 23.87
N THR A 102 4.07 3.49 23.16
CA THR A 102 3.14 4.63 23.15
C THR A 102 2.13 4.50 22.02
N VAL A 103 0.86 4.81 22.29
CA VAL A 103 -0.19 4.85 21.26
C VAL A 103 0.04 6.06 20.34
N LYS A 104 -0.02 5.85 19.03
CA LYS A 104 0.05 6.89 17.99
C LYS A 104 -1.32 7.37 17.53
#